data_AF-A0A485D1P4-F1
#
_entry.id   AF-A0A485D1P4-F1
#
_cell.length_a   1.000
_cell.length_b   1.000
_cell.length_c   1.000
_cell.angle_alpha   90.00
_cell.angle_beta   90.00
_cell.angle_gamma   90.00
#
_symmetry.space_group_name_H-M   'P 1'
#
loop_
_entity.id
_entity.type
_entity.pdbx_description
1 polymer ?
#
loop_
_entity_poly.entity_id
_entity_poly.type
_entity_poly.pdbx_seq_one_letter_code
_entity_poly.pdbx_strand_id
1 'polypeptide(L)'
;MERPRLEKHLQKVLNDVVKMRGLITPASKETHIQKAIFEAIQTVSRNLVCMLELQINAYWSSRPGHFVMLNAHTLRETQQMTQQTLLTIAHALYEGNPQPIRANTEKLNDIVAELRELMKEHQGDSLAETPIHGYVWLTIELARQLELLSNLICRALRK
;
A
#
# COMPACT_ATOMS: atom_id res chain seq x y z
N MET A 1 5.52 -13.87 20.22
CA MET A 1 6.01 -12.62 19.60
C MET A 1 5.31 -11.46 20.29
N GLU A 2 6.02 -10.37 20.57
CA GLU A 2 5.46 -9.13 21.11
C GLU A 2 5.18 -8.12 20.00
N ARG A 3 4.18 -7.24 20.18
CA ARG A 3 3.85 -6.18 19.23
C ARG A 3 5.00 -5.17 19.15
N PRO A 4 5.55 -4.89 17.95
CA PRO A 4 6.58 -3.88 17.79
C PRO A 4 6.01 -2.48 18.02
N ARG A 5 6.79 -1.61 18.65
CA ARG A 5 6.43 -0.20 18.92
C ARG A 5 6.71 0.66 17.69
N LEU A 6 5.73 0.74 16.79
CA LEU A 6 5.84 1.45 15.51
C LEU A 6 5.11 2.79 15.47
N GLU A 7 4.38 3.15 16.53
CA GLU A 7 3.50 4.33 16.57
C GLU A 7 4.26 5.62 16.22
N LYS A 8 5.44 5.82 16.81
CA LYS A 8 6.29 7.00 16.52
C LYS A 8 6.79 7.04 15.08
N HIS A 9 7.06 5.87 14.48
CA HIS A 9 7.53 5.78 13.10
C HIS A 9 6.40 6.11 12.12
N LEU A 10 5.21 5.53 12.34
CA LEU A 10 4.01 5.82 11.53
C LEU A 10 3.63 7.30 11.62
N GLN A 11 3.63 7.87 12.82
CA GLN A 11 3.38 9.29 13.03
C GLN A 11 4.38 10.17 12.27
N LYS A 12 5.66 9.81 12.30
CA LYS A 12 6.71 10.55 11.58
C LYS A 12 6.47 10.52 10.07
N VAL A 13 6.25 9.34 9.50
CA VAL A 13 5.99 9.19 8.05
C VAL A 13 4.73 9.96 7.64
N LEU A 14 3.66 9.86 8.42
CA LEU A 14 2.42 10.60 8.15
C LEU A 14 2.64 12.12 8.17
N ASN A 15 3.39 12.62 9.15
CA ASN A 15 3.74 14.04 9.23
C ASN A 15 4.55 14.50 8.02
N ASP A 16 5.48 13.69 7.54
CA ASP A 16 6.29 14.02 6.37
C ASP A 16 5.44 14.02 5.09
N VAL A 17 4.50 13.09 4.94
CA VAL A 17 3.51 13.10 3.84
C VAL A 17 2.64 14.35 3.90
N VAL A 18 2.20 14.79 5.08
CA VAL A 18 1.40 16.03 5.22
C VAL A 18 2.21 17.26 4.78
N LYS A 19 3.50 17.33 5.13
CA LYS A 19 4.38 18.43 4.74
C LYS A 19 4.57 18.55 3.22
N MET A 20 4.42 17.45 2.46
CA MET A 20 4.50 17.49 0.99
C MET A 20 3.54 18.53 0.38
N ARG A 21 2.42 18.85 1.05
CA ARG A 21 1.47 19.88 0.60
C ARG A 21 2.14 21.22 0.30
N GLY A 22 3.14 21.61 1.11
CA GLY A 22 3.89 22.85 0.91
C GLY A 22 4.75 22.84 -0.36
N LEU A 23 5.08 21.66 -0.89
CA LEU A 23 5.92 21.47 -2.06
C LEU A 23 5.12 21.33 -3.37
N ILE A 24 3.81 21.11 -3.31
CA ILE A 24 2.96 20.85 -4.50
C ILE A 24 3.00 22.01 -5.49
N THR A 25 2.76 23.24 -5.02
CA THR A 25 2.76 24.42 -5.90
C THR A 25 4.12 24.71 -6.52
N PRO A 26 5.24 24.76 -5.77
CA PRO A 26 6.55 24.97 -6.39
C PRO A 26 6.93 23.82 -7.34
N ALA A 27 6.72 22.55 -6.96
CA ALA A 27 7.03 21.41 -7.83
C ALA A 27 6.24 21.44 -9.15
N SER A 28 4.96 21.81 -9.10
CA SER A 28 4.14 21.95 -10.32
C SER A 28 4.63 23.09 -11.23
N LYS A 29 5.08 24.21 -10.66
CA LYS A 29 5.63 25.32 -11.45
C LYS A 29 6.96 24.95 -12.13
N GLU A 30 7.82 24.21 -11.44
CA GLU A 30 9.15 23.82 -11.93
C GLU A 30 9.08 22.68 -12.95
N THR A 31 8.22 21.70 -12.72
CA THR A 31 8.12 20.49 -13.57
C THR A 31 7.09 20.62 -14.70
N HIS A 32 6.22 21.64 -14.64
CA HIS A 32 5.03 21.78 -15.48
C HIS A 32 4.00 20.63 -15.38
N ILE A 33 4.17 19.72 -14.43
CA ILE A 33 3.18 18.67 -14.12
C ILE A 33 1.98 19.31 -13.42
N GLN A 34 0.77 18.87 -13.76
CA GLN A 34 -0.47 19.40 -13.19
C GLN A 34 -0.49 19.21 -11.66
N LYS A 35 -0.87 20.26 -10.91
CA LYS A 35 -1.00 20.22 -9.44
C LYS A 35 -1.84 19.04 -8.94
N ALA A 36 -2.92 18.74 -9.65
CA ALA A 36 -3.83 17.63 -9.35
C ALA A 36 -3.12 16.27 -9.27
N ILE A 37 -2.05 16.06 -10.04
CA ILE A 37 -1.26 14.81 -9.98
C ILE A 37 -0.51 14.73 -8.64
N PHE A 38 0.14 15.82 -8.20
CA PHE A 38 0.82 15.85 -6.91
C PHE A 38 -0.15 15.75 -5.72
N GLU A 39 -1.31 16.39 -5.80
CA GLU A 39 -2.37 16.29 -4.78
C GLU A 39 -2.89 14.85 -4.66
N ALA A 40 -3.08 14.17 -5.80
CA ALA A 40 -3.45 12.77 -5.82
C ALA A 40 -2.34 11.88 -5.24
N ILE A 41 -1.07 12.11 -5.61
CA ILE A 41 0.09 11.37 -5.04
C ILE A 41 0.13 11.52 -3.52
N GLN A 42 -0.04 12.74 -3.00
CA GLN A 42 -0.04 12.99 -1.57
C GLN A 42 -1.20 12.27 -0.87
N THR A 43 -2.40 12.34 -1.44
CA THR A 43 -3.61 11.70 -0.89
C THR A 43 -3.43 10.18 -0.80
N VAL A 44 -2.96 9.56 -1.88
CA VAL A 44 -2.73 8.12 -1.94
C VAL A 44 -1.62 7.71 -0.98
N SER A 45 -0.53 8.48 -0.89
CA SER A 45 0.55 8.23 0.07
C SER A 45 0.06 8.27 1.51
N ARG A 46 -0.82 9.22 1.86
CA ARG A 46 -1.45 9.29 3.18
C ARG A 46 -2.31 8.05 3.44
N ASN A 47 -3.14 7.67 2.46
CA ASN A 47 -4.00 6.50 2.58
C ASN A 47 -3.17 5.23 2.83
N LEU A 48 -2.07 5.03 2.09
CA LEU A 48 -1.18 3.89 2.30
C LEU A 48 -0.65 3.82 3.74
N VAL A 49 -0.23 4.94 4.32
CA VAL A 49 0.25 4.98 5.72
C VAL A 49 -0.87 4.62 6.70
N CYS A 50 -2.08 5.17 6.51
CA CYS A 50 -3.23 4.83 7.35
C CYS A 50 -3.64 3.35 7.20
N MET A 51 -3.58 2.80 5.99
CA MET A 51 -3.90 1.39 5.74
C MET A 51 -2.89 0.46 6.41
N LEU A 52 -1.60 0.78 6.36
CA LEU A 52 -0.56 0.04 7.08
C LEU A 52 -0.80 0.07 8.60
N GLU A 53 -1.18 1.20 9.16
CA GLU A 53 -1.54 1.31 10.59
C GLU A 53 -2.73 0.41 10.95
N LEU A 54 -3.80 0.44 10.14
CA LEU A 54 -4.97 -0.42 10.34
C LEU A 54 -4.61 -1.90 10.20
N GLN A 55 -3.76 -2.28 9.23
CA GLN A 55 -3.30 -3.66 9.07
C GLN A 55 -2.50 -4.14 10.27
N ILE A 56 -1.59 -3.31 10.80
CA ILE A 56 -0.84 -3.62 12.02
C ILE A 56 -1.82 -3.87 13.17
N ASN A 57 -2.79 -2.97 13.37
CA ASN A 57 -3.79 -3.13 14.43
C ASN A 57 -4.65 -4.39 14.25
N ALA A 58 -5.10 -4.68 13.02
CA ALA A 58 -5.88 -5.88 12.70
C ALA A 58 -5.07 -7.15 12.94
N TYR A 59 -3.80 -7.19 12.50
CA TYR A 59 -2.89 -8.30 12.75
C TYR A 59 -2.74 -8.57 14.25
N TRP A 60 -2.50 -7.55 15.07
CA TRP A 60 -2.30 -7.68 16.53
C TRP A 60 -3.58 -7.79 17.37
N SER A 61 -4.77 -7.77 16.75
CA SER A 61 -6.05 -7.76 17.48
C SER A 61 -6.49 -9.13 18.00
N SER A 62 -6.04 -10.25 17.40
CA SER A 62 -6.46 -11.59 17.81
C SER A 62 -5.39 -12.67 17.61
N ARG A 63 -5.13 -13.45 18.68
CA ARG A 63 -4.14 -14.56 18.69
C ARG A 63 -4.41 -15.66 17.65
N PRO A 64 -5.66 -16.10 17.41
CA PRO A 64 -5.95 -17.09 16.36
C PRO A 64 -5.76 -16.53 14.95
N GLY A 65 -6.13 -15.26 14.71
CA GLY A 65 -5.95 -14.58 13.43
C GLY A 65 -4.48 -14.56 13.00
N HIS A 66 -3.57 -14.27 13.93
CA HIS A 66 -2.12 -14.33 13.67
C HIS A 66 -1.66 -15.66 13.05
N PHE A 67 -2.16 -16.81 13.53
CA PHE A 67 -1.72 -18.11 13.03
C PHE A 67 -2.22 -18.40 11.62
N VAL A 68 -3.47 -18.03 11.30
CA VAL A 68 -4.00 -18.17 9.94
C VAL A 68 -3.22 -17.26 8.98
N MET A 69 -2.96 -16.02 9.38
CA MET A 69 -2.23 -15.04 8.57
C MET A 69 -0.77 -15.39 8.36
N LEU A 70 -0.10 -15.91 9.39
CA LEU A 70 1.29 -16.37 9.30
C LEU A 70 1.45 -17.58 8.40
N ASN A 71 0.41 -18.39 8.22
CA ASN A 71 0.44 -19.58 7.38
C ASN A 71 -0.02 -19.33 5.93
N ALA A 72 -0.83 -18.29 5.68
CA ALA A 72 -1.27 -17.93 4.34
C ALA A 72 -0.10 -17.42 3.46
N HIS A 73 0.25 -18.20 2.44
CA HIS A 73 1.31 -17.88 1.48
C HIS A 73 1.07 -16.54 0.77
N THR A 74 -0.13 -16.36 0.23
CA THR A 74 -0.55 -15.19 -0.55
C THR A 74 -0.44 -13.89 0.25
N LEU A 75 -0.70 -13.91 1.56
CA LEU A 75 -0.54 -12.73 2.41
C LEU A 75 0.93 -12.32 2.58
N ARG A 76 1.84 -13.30 2.72
CA ARG A 76 3.28 -13.02 2.79
C ARG A 76 3.81 -12.49 1.47
N GLU A 77 3.39 -13.06 0.35
CA GLU A 77 3.73 -12.56 -0.98
C GLU A 77 3.23 -11.14 -1.19
N THR A 78 2.02 -10.82 -0.72
CA THR A 78 1.47 -9.46 -0.84
C THR A 78 2.30 -8.44 -0.06
N GLN A 79 2.77 -8.79 1.14
CA GLN A 79 3.65 -7.91 1.92
C GLN A 79 4.99 -7.68 1.21
N GLN A 80 5.60 -8.74 0.68
CA GLN A 80 6.84 -8.65 -0.09
C GLN A 80 6.66 -7.80 -1.35
N MET A 81 5.56 -8.01 -2.08
CA MET A 81 5.22 -7.23 -3.27
C MET A 81 4.99 -5.76 -2.95
N THR A 82 4.35 -5.46 -1.81
CA THR A 82 4.16 -4.09 -1.33
C THR A 82 5.50 -3.40 -1.14
N GLN A 83 6.41 -4.03 -0.40
CA GLN A 83 7.75 -3.50 -0.18
C GLN A 83 8.52 -3.33 -1.50
N GLN A 84 8.51 -4.33 -2.36
CA GLN A 84 9.20 -4.30 -3.64
C GLN A 84 8.68 -3.18 -4.55
N THR A 85 7.36 -2.97 -4.58
CA THR A 85 6.75 -1.92 -5.39
C THR A 85 7.10 -0.53 -4.87
N LEU A 86 7.06 -0.30 -3.55
CA LEU A 86 7.49 0.96 -2.96
C LEU A 86 8.97 1.26 -3.25
N LEU A 87 9.86 0.27 -3.14
CA LEU A 87 11.28 0.41 -3.50
C LEU A 87 11.45 0.71 -4.99
N THR A 88 10.70 0.04 -5.84
CA THR A 88 10.76 0.25 -7.30
C THR A 88 10.27 1.64 -7.69
N ILE A 89 9.20 2.14 -7.05
CA ILE A 89 8.73 3.52 -7.22
C ILE A 89 9.81 4.52 -6.78
N ALA A 90 10.45 4.30 -5.62
CA ALA A 90 11.51 5.16 -5.14
C ALA A 90 12.71 5.22 -6.10
N HIS A 91 13.15 4.07 -6.61
CA HIS A 91 14.22 4.01 -7.62
C HIS A 91 13.81 4.69 -8.93
N ALA A 92 12.60 4.43 -9.43
CA ALA A 92 12.10 5.06 -10.65
C ALA A 92 11.98 6.58 -10.54
N LEU A 93 11.62 7.11 -9.37
CA LEU A 93 11.63 8.54 -9.09
C LEU A 93 13.04 9.14 -9.11
N TYR A 94 14.03 8.40 -8.60
CA TYR A 94 15.43 8.83 -8.61
C TYR A 94 16.04 8.80 -10.02
N GLU A 95 15.77 7.73 -10.78
CA GLU A 95 16.31 7.52 -12.13
C GLU A 95 15.52 8.25 -13.23
N GLY A 96 14.29 8.68 -12.94
CA GLY A 96 13.37 9.24 -13.91
C GLY A 96 12.79 8.21 -14.90
N ASN A 97 12.93 6.91 -14.63
CA ASN A 97 12.51 5.83 -15.52
C ASN A 97 11.27 5.09 -14.99
N PRO A 98 10.09 5.21 -15.63
CA PRO A 98 8.86 4.56 -15.17
C PRO A 98 8.72 3.08 -15.58
N GLN A 99 9.61 2.53 -16.41
CA GLN A 99 9.47 1.14 -16.90
C GLN A 99 9.38 0.09 -15.79
N PRO A 100 10.24 0.11 -14.75
CA PRO A 100 10.20 -0.90 -13.68
C PRO A 100 8.89 -0.90 -12.88
N ILE A 101 8.20 0.25 -12.78
CA ILE A 101 6.92 0.38 -12.07
C ILE A 101 5.82 -0.44 -12.77
N ARG A 102 5.82 -0.47 -14.10
CA ARG A 102 4.78 -1.17 -14.89
C ARG A 102 4.81 -2.67 -14.65
N ALA A 103 6.00 -3.27 -14.66
CA ALA A 103 6.19 -4.71 -14.44
C ALA A 103 5.72 -5.17 -13.05
N ASN A 104 5.86 -4.33 -12.01
CA ASN A 104 5.35 -4.66 -10.68
C ASN A 104 3.84 -4.51 -10.56
N THR A 105 3.23 -3.63 -11.36
CA THR A 105 1.78 -3.41 -11.34
C THR A 105 1.02 -4.64 -11.83
N GLU A 106 1.53 -5.32 -12.85
CA GLU A 106 0.95 -6.57 -13.37
C GLU A 106 0.94 -7.67 -12.30
N LYS A 107 2.08 -7.90 -11.64
CA LYS A 107 2.19 -8.89 -10.55
C LYS A 107 1.31 -8.56 -9.35
N LEU A 108 1.16 -7.26 -9.04
CA LEU A 108 0.28 -6.82 -7.96
C LEU A 108 -1.18 -7.17 -8.25
N ASN A 109 -1.61 -7.05 -9.51
CA ASN A 109 -2.97 -7.37 -9.93
C ASN A 109 -3.27 -8.87 -9.86
N ASP A 110 -2.30 -9.72 -10.20
CA ASP A 110 -2.44 -11.18 -10.06
C ASP A 110 -2.64 -11.59 -8.59
N ILE A 111 -1.82 -11.04 -7.68
CA ILE A 111 -1.92 -11.31 -6.24
C ILE A 111 -3.28 -10.81 -5.68
N VAL A 112 -3.75 -9.65 -6.13
CA VAL A 112 -5.05 -9.11 -5.72
C VAL A 112 -6.20 -10.02 -6.19
N ALA A 113 -6.11 -10.58 -7.40
CA ALA A 113 -7.10 -11.53 -7.89
C ALA A 113 -7.14 -12.80 -7.02
N GLU A 114 -5.97 -13.35 -6.68
CA GLU A 114 -5.87 -14.52 -5.81
C GLU A 114 -6.45 -14.25 -4.41
N LEU A 115 -6.13 -13.11 -3.80
CA LEU A 115 -6.69 -12.72 -2.50
C LEU A 115 -8.22 -12.60 -2.52
N ARG A 116 -8.80 -12.12 -3.63
CA ARG A 116 -10.26 -12.03 -3.79
C ARG A 116 -10.92 -13.40 -3.87
N GLU A 117 -10.27 -14.37 -4.53
CA GLU A 117 -10.79 -15.74 -4.57
C GLU A 117 -10.70 -16.39 -3.18
N LEU A 118 -9.58 -16.23 -2.47
CA LEU A 118 -9.44 -16.71 -1.09
C LEU A 118 -10.52 -16.13 -0.15
N MET A 119 -10.88 -14.85 -0.31
CA MET A 119 -11.98 -14.24 0.45
C MET A 119 -13.35 -14.84 0.13
N LYS A 120 -13.59 -15.25 -1.11
CA LYS A 120 -14.88 -15.87 -1.51
C LYS A 120 -14.99 -17.30 -0.98
N GLU A 121 -13.90 -18.05 -1.01
CA GLU A 121 -13.86 -19.44 -0.52
C GLU A 121 -14.11 -19.56 0.99
N HIS A 122 -13.72 -18.54 1.77
CA HIS A 122 -13.85 -18.53 3.23
C HIS A 122 -15.11 -17.82 3.76
N GLN A 123 -16.04 -17.36 2.91
CA GLN A 123 -17.29 -16.71 3.37
C GLN A 123 -18.28 -17.66 4.09
N GLY A 124 -17.98 -18.96 4.18
CA GLY A 124 -18.86 -19.98 4.72
C GLY A 124 -18.79 -20.25 6.23
N ASP A 125 -17.73 -19.84 6.94
CA ASP A 125 -17.38 -20.40 8.26
C ASP A 125 -17.35 -19.38 9.43
N SER A 126 -18.53 -18.86 9.79
CA SER A 126 -18.92 -18.35 11.14
C SER A 126 -17.91 -17.54 11.98
N LEU A 127 -18.15 -16.21 12.07
CA LEU A 127 -18.00 -15.26 13.21
C LEU A 127 -16.64 -15.09 13.95
N ALA A 128 -15.75 -16.08 14.01
CA ALA A 128 -14.36 -15.91 14.46
C ALA A 128 -13.48 -15.21 13.39
N GLU A 129 -14.06 -15.06 12.22
CA GLU A 129 -13.49 -14.63 10.95
C GLU A 129 -13.38 -13.11 10.75
N THR A 130 -14.08 -12.30 11.55
CA THR A 130 -14.18 -10.84 11.37
C THR A 130 -12.82 -10.11 11.36
N PRO A 131 -11.84 -10.42 12.24
CA PRO A 131 -10.53 -9.77 12.20
C PRO A 131 -9.68 -10.21 11.00
N ILE A 132 -9.80 -11.48 10.60
CA ILE A 132 -9.08 -12.05 9.45
C ILE A 132 -9.61 -11.43 8.16
N HIS A 133 -10.94 -11.38 7.99
CA HIS A 133 -11.59 -10.71 6.86
C HIS A 133 -11.23 -9.24 6.78
N GLY A 134 -11.22 -8.54 7.92
CA GLY A 134 -10.78 -7.14 7.99
C GLY A 134 -9.35 -6.96 7.48
N TYR A 135 -8.42 -7.83 7.87
CA TYR A 135 -7.05 -7.74 7.40
C TYR A 135 -6.88 -8.07 5.91
N VAL A 136 -7.54 -9.13 5.42
CA VAL A 136 -7.48 -9.49 4.00
C VAL A 136 -8.06 -8.36 3.15
N TRP A 137 -9.19 -7.77 3.59
CA TRP A 137 -9.76 -6.58 2.95
C TRP A 137 -8.79 -5.39 2.95
N LEU A 138 -8.16 -5.09 4.09
CA LEU A 138 -7.15 -4.02 4.18
C LEU A 138 -5.95 -4.29 3.26
N THR A 139 -5.61 -5.56 3.04
CA THR A 139 -4.52 -6.01 2.15
C THR A 139 -4.86 -5.78 0.69
N ILE A 140 -6.08 -6.11 0.27
CA ILE A 140 -6.57 -5.81 -1.08
C ILE A 140 -6.63 -4.30 -1.32
N GLU A 141 -7.15 -3.54 -0.34
CA GLU A 141 -7.24 -2.08 -0.48
C GLU A 141 -5.85 -1.42 -0.48
N LEU A 142 -4.88 -1.93 0.29
CA LEU A 142 -3.48 -1.48 0.22
C LEU A 142 -2.90 -1.68 -1.19
N ALA A 143 -3.09 -2.86 -1.77
CA ALA A 143 -2.64 -3.14 -3.12
C ALA A 143 -3.29 -2.21 -4.17
N ARG A 144 -4.59 -1.93 -4.03
CA ARG A 144 -5.30 -0.97 -4.90
C ARG A 144 -4.72 0.45 -4.80
N GLN A 145 -4.43 0.93 -3.58
CA GLN A 145 -3.79 2.23 -3.38
C GLN A 145 -2.38 2.26 -3.96
N LEU A 146 -1.65 1.14 -3.89
CA LEU A 146 -0.30 1.03 -4.42
C LEU A 146 -0.26 1.01 -5.96
N GLU A 147 -1.23 0.36 -6.61
CA GLU A 147 -1.46 0.45 -8.05
C GLU A 147 -1.79 1.90 -8.46
N LEU A 148 -2.69 2.57 -7.73
CA LEU A 148 -3.04 3.95 -8.00
C LEU A 148 -1.82 4.88 -7.88
N LEU A 149 -0.99 4.68 -6.84
CA LEU A 149 0.26 5.43 -6.68
C LEU A 149 1.20 5.18 -7.85
N SER A 150 1.39 3.91 -8.23
CA SER A 150 2.23 3.49 -9.37
C SER A 150 1.81 4.21 -10.66
N ASN A 151 0.51 4.25 -10.94
CA ASN A 151 -0.05 4.94 -12.10
C ASN A 151 0.17 6.46 -12.05
N LEU A 152 -0.01 7.10 -10.90
CA LEU A 152 0.21 8.53 -10.72
C LEU A 152 1.70 8.90 -10.91
N ILE A 153 2.60 8.12 -10.35
CA ILE A 153 4.05 8.33 -10.51
C ILE A 153 4.47 8.12 -11.97
N CYS A 154 3.97 7.06 -12.61
CA CYS A 154 4.18 6.84 -14.04
C CYS A 154 3.71 8.04 -14.88
N ARG A 155 2.57 8.65 -14.55
CA ARG A 155 2.07 9.85 -15.24
C ARG A 155 2.94 11.07 -14.97
N ALA A 156 3.48 11.22 -13.77
CA ALA A 156 4.39 12.31 -13.43
C ALA A 156 5.74 12.19 -14.17
N LEU A 157 6.21 10.95 -14.41
CA LEU A 157 7.50 10.69 -15.07
C LEU A 157 7.43 10.68 -16.61
N ARG A 158 6.24 10.49 -17.19
CA ARG A 158 6.02 10.63 -18.64
C ARG A 158 5.99 12.13 -18.99
N LYS A 159 7.15 12.70 -19.30
CA LYS A 159 7.24 14.00 -19.97
C LYS A 159 6.61 13.95 -21.35
#